data_AF-V5E373-F1
#
_entry.id   AF-V5E373-F1
#
_cell.length_a   1.000
_cell.length_b   1.000
_cell.length_c   1.000
_cell.angle_alpha   90.00
_cell.angle_beta   90.00
_cell.angle_gamma   90.00
#
_symmetry.space_group_name_H-M   'P 1'
#
loop_
_entity.id
_entity.type
_entity.pdbx_description
1 polymer ?
#
loop_
_entity_poly.entity_id
_entity_poly.type
_entity_poly.pdbx_seq_one_letter_code
_entity_poly.pdbx_strand_id
1 'polypeptide(L)'
;MNKRFLILLATLIAGFAQTSPAEPYSLPIQLDYTLIKKAVVSQLFKGEGGVAEVWKDKHKCSFLNLYNPRISGVGGQIKLLNDVQVQFGTSFGGQCIPILVQEGVLETFQQPTISADQSVLSLPVTKANIYDKQGRQLTIDKLQDLIKKVAEPKLAAVKVDLNESRADMERTLTDYLPKENAGEVKKTLETLKFSGAEANEDGIKVKLAFDAPVKKLDSKPEVPFTEAEQKQWQATWQEWDAFLSKAIDQAASETKSKELKNTLTEILVESRSAFQAGLKAQSPESSDPVRVFFTHTWQKLSPQMRSLAKELPEIEALRYMTFIAATDVIYELENLGAPFGLEISSDGLRKLVRMLMAGKQQADAKRP
;
A
#
# COMPACT_ATOMS: atom_id res chain seq x y z
N MET A 1 63.53 3.20 -22.24
CA MET A 1 62.41 3.70 -21.40
C MET A 1 61.54 2.49 -21.05
N ASN A 2 61.53 2.10 -19.78
CA ASN A 2 61.29 0.71 -19.33
C ASN A 2 59.82 0.26 -19.41
N LYS A 3 59.56 -0.88 -20.06
CA LYS A 3 58.27 -1.61 -20.09
C LYS A 3 57.69 -1.90 -18.69
N ARG A 4 58.52 -1.87 -17.63
CA ARG A 4 58.08 -2.03 -16.23
C ARG A 4 57.34 -0.80 -15.67
N PHE A 5 57.53 0.39 -16.23
CA PHE A 5 56.85 1.61 -15.76
C PHE A 5 55.41 1.72 -16.29
N LEU A 6 55.14 1.16 -17.48
CA LEU A 6 53.79 1.12 -18.08
C LEU A 6 52.86 0.10 -17.41
N ILE A 7 53.39 -0.97 -16.81
CA ILE A 7 52.59 -1.97 -16.09
C ILE A 7 52.21 -1.47 -14.69
N LEU A 8 53.04 -0.65 -14.05
CA LEU A 8 52.74 -0.02 -12.76
C LEU A 8 51.73 1.12 -12.86
N LEU A 9 51.61 1.78 -14.02
CA LEU A 9 50.59 2.82 -14.23
C LEU A 9 49.20 2.24 -14.59
N ALA A 10 49.16 1.05 -15.19
CA ALA A 10 47.91 0.38 -15.56
C ALA A 10 47.20 -0.30 -14.37
N THR A 11 47.95 -0.73 -13.34
CA THR A 11 47.37 -1.32 -12.12
C THR A 11 46.90 -0.29 -11.09
N LEU A 12 47.30 0.99 -11.20
CA LEU A 12 46.85 2.03 -10.28
C LEU A 12 45.49 2.65 -10.63
N ILE A 13 44.96 2.40 -11.84
CA ILE A 13 43.67 2.94 -12.31
C ILE A 13 42.52 1.94 -12.11
N ALA A 14 42.81 0.68 -11.72
CA ALA A 14 41.79 -0.35 -11.49
C ALA A 14 41.29 -0.46 -10.02
N GLY A 15 41.84 0.35 -9.11
CA GLY A 15 41.39 0.43 -7.72
C GLY A 15 40.50 1.65 -7.51
N PHE A 16 39.28 1.42 -7.01
CA PHE A 16 38.27 2.43 -6.63
C PHE A 16 37.30 2.92 -7.73
N ALA A 17 36.78 2.01 -8.56
CA ALA A 17 35.35 2.08 -8.85
C ALA A 17 34.59 1.37 -7.73
N GLN A 18 34.48 2.03 -6.56
CA GLN A 18 33.40 1.68 -5.64
C GLN A 18 32.12 2.15 -6.31
N THR A 19 31.56 1.32 -7.20
CA THR A 19 30.12 1.38 -7.44
C THR A 19 29.52 0.99 -6.10
N SER A 20 29.17 1.98 -5.27
CA SER A 20 28.25 1.73 -4.17
C SER A 20 27.02 1.14 -4.84
N PRO A 21 26.66 -0.14 -4.57
CA PRO A 21 25.36 -0.62 -4.99
C PRO A 21 24.34 0.37 -4.43
N ALA A 22 23.48 0.90 -5.30
CA ALA A 22 22.34 1.70 -4.85
C ALA A 22 21.64 0.88 -3.76
N GLU A 23 21.56 1.43 -2.55
CA GLU A 23 20.99 0.71 -1.43
C GLU A 23 19.50 0.51 -1.75
N PRO A 24 19.03 -0.74 -1.90
CA PRO A 24 17.69 -0.98 -2.41
C PRO A 24 16.69 -0.57 -1.34
N TYR A 25 15.87 0.42 -1.66
CA TYR A 25 14.78 0.85 -0.80
C TYR A 25 13.65 -0.17 -0.88
N SER A 26 12.99 -0.41 0.25
CA SER A 26 11.91 -1.40 0.35
C SER A 26 10.71 -0.82 1.08
N LEU A 27 9.60 -0.67 0.35
CA LEU A 27 8.35 -0.13 0.84
C LEU A 27 7.34 -1.27 1.08
N PRO A 28 6.79 -1.41 2.29
CA PRO A 28 5.65 -2.28 2.52
C PRO A 28 4.36 -1.61 2.01
N ILE A 29 3.71 -2.24 1.02
CA ILE A 29 2.41 -1.80 0.48
C ILE A 29 1.33 -2.77 0.97
N GLN A 30 0.25 -2.23 1.52
CA GLN A 30 -0.90 -3.02 1.94
C GLN A 30 -1.92 -3.11 0.80
N LEU A 31 -2.22 -4.33 0.36
CA LEU A 31 -3.32 -4.62 -0.55
C LEU A 31 -4.54 -5.08 0.24
N ASP A 32 -5.62 -4.30 0.19
CA ASP A 32 -6.87 -4.59 0.90
C ASP A 32 -7.57 -5.86 0.36
N TYR A 33 -8.21 -6.64 1.24
CA TYR A 33 -8.95 -7.85 0.83
C TYR A 33 -10.10 -7.58 -0.14
N THR A 34 -10.64 -6.37 -0.19
CA THR A 34 -11.62 -5.92 -1.18
C THR A 34 -11.04 -5.99 -2.60
N LEU A 35 -9.77 -5.62 -2.79
CA LEU A 35 -9.10 -5.74 -4.08
C LEU A 35 -8.93 -7.21 -4.48
N ILE A 36 -8.48 -8.04 -3.52
CA ILE A 36 -8.31 -9.49 -3.75
C ILE A 36 -9.65 -10.14 -4.09
N LYS A 37 -10.73 -9.75 -3.39
CA LYS A 37 -12.08 -10.20 -3.69
C LYS A 37 -12.53 -9.80 -5.09
N LYS A 38 -12.24 -8.57 -5.54
CA LYS A 38 -12.53 -8.14 -6.92
C LYS A 38 -11.78 -9.00 -7.94
N ALA A 39 -10.51 -9.34 -7.70
CA ALA A 39 -9.75 -10.22 -8.59
C ALA A 39 -10.36 -11.63 -8.66
N VAL A 40 -10.71 -12.22 -7.51
CA VAL A 40 -11.38 -13.52 -7.43
C VAL A 40 -12.72 -13.51 -8.18
N VAL A 41 -13.58 -12.52 -7.89
CA VAL A 41 -14.92 -12.39 -8.49
C VAL A 41 -14.83 -12.19 -10.00
N SER A 42 -14.00 -11.25 -10.47
CA SER A 42 -13.88 -10.94 -11.91
C SER A 42 -13.32 -12.10 -12.73
N GLN A 43 -12.49 -12.97 -12.13
CA GLN A 43 -11.86 -14.08 -12.85
C GLN A 43 -12.67 -15.37 -12.80
N LEU A 44 -13.33 -15.67 -11.67
CA LEU A 44 -13.99 -16.96 -11.46
C LEU A 44 -15.52 -16.90 -11.45
N PHE A 45 -16.13 -15.80 -11.00
CA PHE A 45 -17.58 -15.70 -10.76
C PHE A 45 -18.30 -15.04 -11.94
N LYS A 46 -18.16 -15.67 -13.12
CA LYS A 46 -18.68 -15.16 -14.40
C LYS A 46 -20.04 -15.74 -14.80
N GLY A 47 -20.56 -16.71 -14.05
CA GLY A 47 -21.87 -17.30 -14.27
C GLY A 47 -23.00 -16.34 -13.91
N GLU A 48 -24.20 -16.67 -14.36
CA GLU A 48 -25.41 -15.92 -14.04
C GLU A 48 -25.60 -15.79 -12.53
N GLY A 49 -25.98 -14.60 -12.04
CA GLY A 49 -26.08 -14.33 -10.61
C GLY A 49 -24.73 -14.23 -9.86
N GLY A 50 -23.62 -14.14 -10.59
CA GLY A 50 -22.28 -14.03 -10.00
C GLY A 50 -21.82 -15.36 -9.40
N VAL A 51 -22.09 -16.47 -10.10
CA VAL A 51 -21.73 -17.83 -9.68
C VAL A 51 -20.42 -18.24 -10.33
N ALA A 52 -19.56 -18.93 -9.59
CA ALA A 52 -18.41 -19.62 -10.19
C ALA A 52 -18.79 -21.07 -10.49
N GLU A 53 -19.06 -21.37 -11.76
CA GLU A 53 -19.27 -22.74 -12.26
C GLU A 53 -17.91 -23.45 -12.41
N VAL A 54 -17.41 -23.99 -11.30
CA VAL A 54 -16.06 -24.58 -11.21
C VAL A 54 -16.00 -25.89 -12.00
N TRP A 55 -17.07 -26.68 -12.02
CA TRP A 55 -17.12 -27.90 -12.82
C TRP A 55 -18.53 -28.31 -13.19
N LYS A 56 -18.65 -28.98 -14.33
CA LYS A 56 -19.87 -29.60 -14.84
C LYS A 56 -19.48 -30.82 -15.66
N ASP A 57 -20.17 -31.93 -15.48
CA ASP A 57 -19.98 -33.09 -16.33
C ASP A 57 -20.60 -32.90 -17.73
N LYS A 58 -20.28 -33.81 -18.66
CA LYS A 58 -20.76 -33.74 -20.05
C LYS A 58 -22.28 -33.78 -20.15
N HIS A 59 -22.93 -34.49 -19.22
CA HIS A 59 -24.38 -34.68 -19.21
C HIS A 59 -25.13 -33.62 -18.40
N LYS A 60 -24.41 -32.66 -17.81
CA LYS A 60 -24.93 -31.60 -16.93
C LYS A 60 -25.66 -32.09 -15.68
N CYS A 61 -25.45 -33.35 -15.29
CA CYS A 61 -26.08 -33.95 -14.10
C CYS A 61 -25.19 -33.89 -12.86
N SER A 62 -23.89 -33.65 -13.03
CA SER A 62 -22.95 -33.43 -11.94
C SER A 62 -22.27 -32.08 -12.09
N PHE A 63 -22.13 -31.35 -10.99
CA PHE A 63 -21.54 -30.02 -10.99
C PHE A 63 -20.96 -29.63 -9.63
N LEU A 64 -20.09 -28.62 -9.64
CA LEU A 64 -19.59 -27.90 -8.46
C LEU A 64 -19.67 -26.41 -8.75
N ASN A 65 -20.47 -25.72 -7.95
CA ASN A 65 -20.64 -24.27 -8.00
C ASN A 65 -20.18 -23.63 -6.70
N LEU A 66 -19.54 -22.46 -6.81
CA LEU A 66 -19.17 -21.62 -5.67
C LEU A 66 -19.94 -20.30 -5.73
N TYR A 67 -20.27 -19.79 -4.55
CA TYR A 67 -21.03 -18.56 -4.35
C TYR A 67 -20.42 -17.73 -3.21
N ASN A 68 -20.75 -16.44 -3.20
CA ASN A 68 -20.51 -15.51 -2.09
C ASN A 68 -19.08 -15.58 -1.49
N PRO A 69 -18.02 -15.27 -2.26
CA PRO A 69 -16.66 -15.32 -1.76
C PRO A 69 -16.45 -14.33 -0.60
N ARG A 70 -15.89 -14.83 0.50
CA ARG A 70 -15.53 -14.07 1.70
C ARG A 70 -14.06 -14.29 2.02
N ILE A 71 -13.31 -13.21 2.20
CA ILE A 71 -11.85 -13.23 2.33
C ILE A 71 -11.45 -12.61 3.66
N SER A 72 -10.51 -13.25 4.36
CA SER A 72 -9.86 -12.73 5.57
C SER A 72 -8.42 -13.23 5.68
N GLY A 73 -7.63 -12.64 6.58
CA GLY A 73 -6.30 -13.14 6.92
C GLY A 73 -6.28 -14.03 8.15
N VAL A 74 -5.42 -15.04 8.15
CA VAL A 74 -5.15 -15.88 9.31
C VAL A 74 -3.77 -16.52 9.20
N GLY A 75 -2.92 -16.33 10.21
CA GLY A 75 -1.62 -17.01 10.31
C GLY A 75 -0.72 -16.86 9.07
N GLY A 76 -0.62 -15.66 8.49
CA GLY A 76 0.21 -15.41 7.29
C GLY A 76 -0.44 -15.85 5.97
N GLN A 77 -1.65 -16.42 6.02
CA GLN A 77 -2.39 -16.93 4.87
C GLN A 77 -3.70 -16.18 4.65
N ILE A 78 -4.20 -16.26 3.42
CA ILE A 78 -5.57 -15.87 3.10
C ILE A 78 -6.47 -17.05 3.42
N LYS A 79 -7.54 -16.80 4.17
CA LYS A 79 -8.68 -17.70 4.28
C LYS A 79 -9.78 -17.21 3.35
N LEU A 80 -10.10 -18.04 2.37
CA LEU A 80 -11.20 -17.81 1.43
C LEU A 80 -12.32 -18.81 1.73
N LEU A 81 -13.50 -18.27 2.05
CA LEU A 81 -14.72 -19.03 2.25
C LEU A 81 -15.64 -18.82 1.05
N ASN A 82 -16.20 -19.91 0.54
CA ASN A 82 -17.24 -19.88 -0.47
C ASN A 82 -18.40 -20.75 -0.01
N ASP A 83 -19.63 -20.30 -0.26
CA ASP A 83 -20.75 -21.23 -0.21
C ASP A 83 -20.60 -22.18 -1.40
N VAL A 84 -20.80 -23.47 -1.17
CA VAL A 84 -20.57 -24.51 -2.18
C VAL A 84 -21.82 -25.34 -2.37
N GLN A 85 -22.11 -25.65 -3.63
CA GLN A 85 -23.12 -26.61 -4.02
C GLN A 85 -22.48 -27.66 -4.92
N VAL A 86 -22.62 -28.92 -4.52
CA VAL A 86 -22.11 -30.06 -5.28
C VAL A 86 -23.24 -31.03 -5.56
N GLN A 87 -23.33 -31.45 -6.81
CA GLN A 87 -24.19 -32.56 -7.21
C GLN A 87 -23.37 -33.60 -7.97
N PHE A 88 -23.59 -34.86 -7.66
CA PHE A 88 -23.26 -35.98 -8.52
C PHE A 88 -24.54 -36.66 -8.94
N GLY A 89 -24.73 -36.86 -10.25
CA GLY A 89 -25.90 -37.52 -10.79
C GLY A 89 -25.59 -38.30 -12.05
N THR A 90 -26.59 -39.04 -12.53
CA THR A 90 -26.53 -39.75 -13.80
C THR A 90 -27.70 -39.33 -14.69
N SER A 91 -27.48 -39.34 -16.01
CA SER A 91 -28.54 -39.07 -16.97
C SER A 91 -29.27 -40.37 -17.28
N PHE A 92 -30.58 -40.42 -17.03
CA PHE A 92 -31.44 -41.54 -17.37
C PHE A 92 -32.71 -41.03 -18.05
N GLY A 93 -32.98 -41.49 -19.28
CA GLY A 93 -34.15 -41.02 -20.05
C GLY A 93 -34.16 -39.51 -20.36
N GLY A 94 -33.00 -38.85 -20.38
CA GLY A 94 -32.89 -37.40 -20.56
C GLY A 94 -33.14 -36.58 -19.28
N GLN A 95 -33.42 -37.24 -18.15
CA GLN A 95 -33.54 -36.61 -16.84
C GLN A 95 -32.30 -36.87 -15.99
N CYS A 96 -31.92 -35.89 -15.17
CA CYS A 96 -30.83 -36.07 -14.21
C CYS A 96 -31.34 -36.69 -12.91
N ILE A 97 -30.83 -37.86 -12.58
CA ILE A 97 -31.09 -38.54 -11.30
C ILE A 97 -29.92 -38.24 -10.35
N PRO A 98 -30.14 -37.46 -9.26
CA PRO A 98 -29.08 -37.15 -8.30
C PRO A 98 -28.74 -38.37 -7.44
N ILE A 99 -27.46 -38.63 -7.28
CA ILE A 99 -26.89 -39.69 -6.42
C ILE A 99 -26.39 -39.08 -5.10
N LEU A 100 -25.79 -37.89 -5.17
CA LEU A 100 -25.33 -37.13 -4.03
C LEU A 100 -25.60 -35.65 -4.29
N VAL A 101 -26.21 -34.97 -3.32
CA VAL A 101 -26.37 -33.52 -3.30
C VAL A 101 -25.81 -33.03 -1.97
N GLN A 102 -24.89 -32.08 -2.02
CA GLN A 102 -24.28 -31.49 -0.84
C GLN A 102 -24.24 -29.97 -0.98
N GLU A 103 -24.51 -29.30 0.14
CA GLU A 103 -24.44 -27.86 0.27
C GLU A 103 -23.73 -27.51 1.58
N GLY A 104 -22.95 -26.44 1.56
CA GLY A 104 -22.26 -25.97 2.75
C GLY A 104 -21.21 -24.94 2.41
N VAL A 105 -20.04 -25.02 3.06
CA VAL A 105 -18.96 -24.05 2.92
C VAL A 105 -17.66 -24.74 2.52
N LEU A 106 -17.04 -24.28 1.43
CA LEU A 106 -15.67 -24.59 1.07
C LEU A 106 -14.76 -23.54 1.69
N GLU A 107 -13.87 -23.97 2.57
CA GLU A 107 -12.80 -23.16 3.15
C GLU A 107 -11.47 -23.53 2.49
N THR A 108 -10.76 -22.53 1.98
CA THR A 108 -9.40 -22.70 1.47
C THR A 108 -8.45 -21.74 2.13
N PHE A 109 -7.25 -22.23 2.43
CA PHE A 109 -6.11 -21.42 2.86
C PHE A 109 -5.17 -21.24 1.68
N GLN A 110 -4.71 -20.01 1.45
CA GLN A 110 -3.87 -19.66 0.31
C GLN A 110 -2.66 -18.87 0.79
N GLN A 111 -1.48 -19.20 0.26
CA GLN A 111 -0.22 -18.53 0.59
C GLN A 111 0.08 -17.46 -0.48
N PRO A 112 -0.05 -16.16 -0.19
CA PRO A 112 0.33 -15.12 -1.14
C PRO A 112 1.79 -15.30 -1.57
N THR A 113 2.03 -15.36 -2.88
CA THR A 113 3.37 -15.57 -3.43
C THR A 113 3.57 -14.70 -4.66
N ILE A 114 4.72 -14.03 -4.75
CA ILE A 114 5.12 -13.27 -5.94
C ILE A 114 5.84 -14.22 -6.89
N SER A 115 5.50 -14.17 -8.18
CA SER A 115 6.14 -14.96 -9.23
C SER A 115 7.63 -14.62 -9.36
N ALA A 116 8.41 -15.54 -9.92
CA ALA A 116 9.87 -15.37 -10.06
C ALA A 116 10.26 -14.17 -10.94
N ASP A 117 9.44 -13.84 -11.93
CA ASP A 117 9.55 -12.64 -12.78
C ASP A 117 8.95 -11.38 -12.12
N GLN A 118 8.48 -11.49 -10.88
CA GLN A 118 8.04 -10.38 -10.02
C GLN A 118 6.86 -9.58 -10.58
N SER A 119 6.04 -10.22 -11.41
CA SER A 119 4.96 -9.61 -12.17
C SER A 119 3.57 -10.01 -11.71
N VAL A 120 3.44 -11.15 -11.04
CA VAL A 120 2.15 -11.70 -10.65
C VAL A 120 2.15 -12.04 -9.17
N LEU A 121 1.13 -11.54 -8.47
CA LEU A 121 0.74 -12.08 -7.16
C LEU A 121 -0.20 -13.27 -7.39
N SER A 122 0.25 -14.45 -6.99
CA SER A 122 -0.51 -15.70 -7.05
C SER A 122 -0.97 -16.14 -5.67
N LEU A 123 -2.07 -16.89 -5.62
CA LEU A 123 -2.70 -17.35 -4.38
C LEU A 123 -2.81 -18.89 -4.35
N PRO A 124 -1.67 -19.62 -4.36
CA PRO A 124 -1.68 -21.08 -4.29
C PRO A 124 -2.43 -21.57 -3.06
N VAL A 125 -3.32 -22.55 -3.27
CA VAL A 125 -4.06 -23.21 -2.20
C VAL A 125 -3.11 -24.16 -1.47
N THR A 126 -2.98 -23.99 -0.16
CA THR A 126 -2.17 -24.84 0.72
C THR A 126 -3.00 -25.88 1.45
N LYS A 127 -4.29 -25.58 1.66
CA LYS A 127 -5.23 -26.47 2.34
C LYS A 127 -6.66 -26.16 1.90
N ALA A 128 -7.50 -27.19 1.80
CA ALA A 128 -8.93 -27.06 1.60
C ALA A 128 -9.69 -27.94 2.61
N ASN A 129 -10.78 -27.40 3.16
CA ASN A 129 -11.74 -28.10 3.99
C ASN A 129 -13.14 -27.83 3.46
N ILE A 130 -14.05 -28.80 3.58
CA ILE A 130 -15.46 -28.59 3.26
C ILE A 130 -16.32 -28.95 4.47
N TYR A 131 -17.32 -28.12 4.71
CA TYR A 131 -18.25 -28.23 5.84
C TYR A 131 -19.68 -28.25 5.32
N ASP A 132 -20.57 -28.93 6.04
CA ASP A 132 -22.01 -28.83 5.80
C ASP A 132 -22.61 -27.53 6.39
N LYS A 133 -23.92 -27.34 6.22
CA LYS A 133 -24.65 -26.18 6.76
C LYS A 133 -24.65 -26.10 8.30
N GLN A 134 -24.36 -27.20 8.98
CA GLN A 134 -24.23 -27.26 10.44
C GLN A 134 -22.79 -27.03 10.91
N GLY A 135 -21.85 -26.78 10.01
CA GLY A 135 -20.43 -26.57 10.31
C GLY A 135 -19.66 -27.86 10.58
N ARG A 136 -20.21 -29.02 10.27
CA ARG A 136 -19.51 -30.31 10.43
C ARG A 136 -18.67 -30.57 9.19
N GLN A 137 -17.42 -30.98 9.40
CA GLN A 137 -16.52 -31.29 8.29
C GLN A 137 -17.02 -32.52 7.52
N LEU A 138 -17.07 -32.42 6.20
CA LEU A 138 -17.49 -33.50 5.31
C LEU A 138 -16.29 -34.31 4.84
N THR A 139 -16.26 -35.60 5.14
CA THR A 139 -15.14 -36.52 4.82
C THR A 139 -15.52 -37.53 3.74
N ILE A 140 -16.29 -37.11 2.74
CA ILE A 140 -16.72 -37.98 1.63
C ILE A 140 -15.61 -38.02 0.57
N ASP A 141 -14.98 -39.18 0.36
CA ASP A 141 -13.81 -39.33 -0.53
C ASP A 141 -14.03 -38.73 -1.93
N LYS A 142 -15.17 -39.01 -2.56
CA LYS A 142 -15.49 -38.49 -3.91
C LYS A 142 -15.60 -36.96 -3.93
N LEU A 143 -16.05 -36.35 -2.84
CA LEU A 143 -16.15 -34.89 -2.71
C LEU A 143 -14.77 -34.28 -2.48
N GLN A 144 -13.95 -34.89 -1.64
CA GLN A 144 -12.56 -34.49 -1.40
C GLN A 144 -11.74 -34.54 -2.69
N ASP A 145 -11.88 -35.62 -3.46
CA ASP A 145 -11.25 -35.78 -4.76
C ASP A 145 -11.66 -34.69 -5.76
N LEU A 146 -12.95 -34.33 -5.78
CA LEU A 146 -13.47 -33.28 -6.66
C LEU A 146 -12.90 -31.91 -6.28
N ILE A 147 -12.86 -31.59 -4.98
CA ILE A 147 -12.28 -30.34 -4.49
C ILE A 147 -10.80 -30.26 -4.90
N LYS A 148 -10.02 -31.29 -4.60
CA LYS A 148 -8.58 -31.33 -4.88
C LYS A 148 -8.25 -31.26 -6.37
N LYS A 149 -8.99 -31.98 -7.21
CA LYS A 149 -8.70 -32.06 -8.66
C LYS A 149 -9.27 -30.89 -9.45
N VAL A 150 -10.26 -30.17 -8.92
CA VAL A 150 -11.01 -29.18 -9.69
C VAL A 150 -11.13 -27.83 -9.00
N ALA A 151 -11.61 -27.78 -7.75
CA ALA A 151 -11.80 -26.52 -7.05
C ALA A 151 -10.46 -25.85 -6.70
N GLU A 152 -9.52 -26.60 -6.10
CA GLU A 152 -8.21 -26.05 -5.72
C GLU A 152 -7.44 -25.47 -6.91
N PRO A 153 -7.29 -26.15 -8.07
CA PRO A 153 -6.60 -25.57 -9.23
C PRO A 153 -7.27 -24.31 -9.77
N LYS A 154 -8.61 -24.25 -9.80
CA LYS A 154 -9.32 -23.05 -10.28
C LYS A 154 -9.15 -21.87 -9.31
N LEU A 155 -9.22 -22.12 -8.00
CA LEU A 155 -8.99 -21.09 -6.99
C LEU A 155 -7.53 -20.61 -6.99
N ALA A 156 -6.57 -21.53 -7.15
CA ALA A 156 -5.14 -21.21 -7.24
C ALA A 156 -4.76 -20.49 -8.55
N ALA A 157 -5.59 -20.59 -9.60
CA ALA A 157 -5.35 -19.93 -10.88
C ALA A 157 -5.66 -18.42 -10.86
N VAL A 158 -6.27 -17.90 -9.79
CA VAL A 158 -6.49 -16.47 -9.63
C VAL A 158 -5.14 -15.76 -9.52
N LYS A 159 -4.97 -14.75 -10.37
CA LYS A 159 -3.74 -13.95 -10.47
C LYS A 159 -4.06 -12.48 -10.35
N VAL A 160 -3.22 -11.73 -9.64
CA VAL A 160 -3.24 -10.27 -9.71
C VAL A 160 -2.02 -9.85 -10.51
N ASP A 161 -2.25 -9.23 -11.67
CA ASP A 161 -1.17 -8.67 -12.48
C ASP A 161 -0.68 -7.37 -11.82
N LEU A 162 0.61 -7.34 -11.49
CA LEU A 162 1.25 -6.20 -10.85
C LEU A 162 1.91 -5.26 -11.88
N ASN A 163 1.98 -5.66 -13.16
CA ASN A 163 2.50 -4.81 -14.23
C ASN A 163 1.56 -3.65 -14.55
N GLU A 164 0.24 -3.87 -14.51
CA GLU A 164 -0.74 -2.79 -14.68
C GLU A 164 -0.52 -1.71 -13.61
N SER A 165 -0.36 -2.12 -12.36
CA SER A 165 -0.04 -1.23 -11.24
C SER A 165 1.27 -0.47 -11.47
N ARG A 166 2.31 -1.12 -12.01
CA ARG A 166 3.57 -0.43 -12.37
C ARG A 166 3.37 0.63 -13.43
N ALA A 167 2.69 0.31 -14.52
CA ALA A 167 2.45 1.25 -15.61
C ALA A 167 1.61 2.46 -15.15
N ASP A 168 0.62 2.25 -14.28
CA ASP A 168 -0.19 3.33 -13.72
C ASP A 168 0.60 4.21 -12.73
N MET A 169 1.46 3.60 -11.90
CA MET A 169 2.39 4.35 -11.05
C MET A 169 3.35 5.19 -11.90
N GLU A 170 3.94 4.62 -12.95
CA GLU A 170 4.83 5.32 -13.87
C GLU A 170 4.15 6.51 -14.55
N ARG A 171 2.93 6.30 -15.09
CA ARG A 171 2.15 7.35 -15.73
C ARG A 171 1.84 8.48 -14.75
N THR A 172 1.30 8.13 -13.58
CA THR A 172 0.93 9.11 -12.55
C THR A 172 2.14 9.90 -12.10
N LEU A 173 3.26 9.24 -11.78
CA LEU A 173 4.46 9.93 -11.32
C LEU A 173 5.01 10.85 -12.42
N THR A 174 5.05 10.39 -13.68
CA THR A 174 5.53 11.20 -14.81
C THR A 174 4.75 12.51 -14.99
N ASP A 175 3.45 12.51 -14.68
CA ASP A 175 2.63 13.73 -14.75
C ASP A 175 3.02 14.81 -13.73
N TYR A 176 3.64 14.41 -12.61
CA TYR A 176 4.04 15.32 -11.53
C TYR A 176 5.54 15.61 -11.47
N LEU A 177 6.35 14.97 -12.32
CA LEU A 177 7.81 15.10 -12.27
C LEU A 177 8.30 16.37 -12.98
N PRO A 178 9.23 17.15 -12.35
CA PRO A 178 9.97 18.18 -13.05
C PRO A 178 10.71 17.60 -14.26
N LYS A 179 10.67 18.29 -15.41
CA LYS A 179 11.26 17.80 -16.66
C LYS A 179 12.76 17.55 -16.55
N GLU A 180 13.42 18.30 -15.67
CA GLU A 180 14.85 18.20 -15.38
C GLU A 180 15.24 16.85 -14.77
N ASN A 181 14.34 16.23 -14.00
CA ASN A 181 14.63 15.00 -13.25
C ASN A 181 13.98 13.75 -13.86
N ALA A 182 13.23 13.90 -14.97
CA ALA A 182 12.47 12.83 -15.60
C ALA A 182 13.33 11.61 -15.98
N GLY A 183 14.58 11.82 -16.42
CA GLY A 183 15.49 10.75 -16.80
C GLY A 183 15.97 9.90 -15.62
N GLU A 184 16.25 10.50 -14.47
CA GLU A 184 16.70 9.79 -13.27
C GLU A 184 15.55 9.04 -12.60
N VAL A 185 14.36 9.67 -12.51
CA VAL A 185 13.19 8.99 -11.96
C VAL A 185 12.73 7.85 -12.86
N LYS A 186 12.78 7.99 -14.18
CA LYS A 186 12.50 6.88 -15.09
C LYS A 186 13.41 5.67 -14.82
N LYS A 187 14.71 5.90 -14.60
CA LYS A 187 15.65 4.82 -14.26
C LYS A 187 15.27 4.13 -12.94
N THR A 188 14.87 4.88 -11.91
CA THR A 188 14.36 4.29 -10.67
C THR A 188 13.10 3.46 -10.94
N LEU A 189 12.15 3.97 -11.71
CA LEU A 189 10.91 3.26 -12.03
C LEU A 189 11.19 1.94 -12.77
N GLU A 190 12.19 1.91 -13.66
CA GLU A 190 12.65 0.69 -14.35
C GLU A 190 13.22 -0.38 -13.39
N THR A 191 13.61 0.01 -12.16
CA THR A 191 14.08 -0.93 -11.13
C THR A 191 12.97 -1.45 -10.21
N LEU A 192 11.73 -0.97 -10.35
CA LEU A 192 10.60 -1.33 -9.47
C LEU A 192 10.27 -2.82 -9.51
N LYS A 193 10.35 -3.45 -8.35
CA LYS A 193 10.27 -4.90 -8.18
C LYS A 193 9.43 -5.28 -6.99
N PHE A 194 8.51 -6.22 -7.17
CA PHE A 194 7.79 -6.82 -6.06
C PHE A 194 8.55 -8.06 -5.60
N SER A 195 8.91 -8.15 -4.31
CA SER A 195 9.86 -9.16 -3.81
C SER A 195 9.32 -10.08 -2.72
N GLY A 196 8.13 -9.82 -2.19
CA GLY A 196 7.48 -10.68 -1.19
C GLY A 196 6.04 -10.31 -0.95
N ALA A 197 5.25 -11.28 -0.49
CA ALA A 197 3.85 -11.10 -0.13
C ALA A 197 3.50 -11.92 1.12
N GLU A 198 2.78 -11.32 2.06
CA GLU A 198 2.35 -11.98 3.29
C GLU A 198 0.97 -11.46 3.72
N ALA A 199 0.06 -12.36 4.08
CA ALA A 199 -1.26 -11.97 4.55
C ALA A 199 -1.24 -11.58 6.04
N ASN A 200 -2.02 -10.58 6.42
CA ASN A 200 -2.27 -10.15 7.79
C ASN A 200 -3.78 -9.93 8.00
N GLU A 201 -4.17 -9.42 9.17
CA GLU A 201 -5.58 -9.21 9.52
C GLU A 201 -6.32 -8.30 8.52
N ASP A 202 -5.63 -7.31 7.97
CA ASP A 202 -6.23 -6.23 7.16
C ASP A 202 -6.01 -6.41 5.64
N GLY A 203 -5.28 -7.43 5.20
CA GLY A 203 -4.97 -7.63 3.77
C GLY A 203 -3.64 -8.34 3.52
N ILE A 204 -3.01 -8.05 2.39
CA ILE A 204 -1.72 -8.62 1.99
C ILE A 204 -0.65 -7.53 1.98
N LYS A 205 0.39 -7.67 2.80
CA LYS A 205 1.61 -6.87 2.72
C LYS A 205 2.46 -7.36 1.55
N VAL A 206 2.67 -6.50 0.57
CA VAL A 206 3.58 -6.73 -0.55
C VAL A 206 4.79 -5.82 -0.39
N LYS A 207 5.99 -6.36 -0.62
CA LYS A 207 7.23 -5.57 -0.60
C LYS A 207 7.50 -5.01 -1.99
N LEU A 208 7.54 -3.69 -2.13
CA LEU A 208 7.98 -2.99 -3.33
C LEU A 208 9.42 -2.51 -3.12
N ALA A 209 10.34 -3.03 -3.91
CA ALA A 209 11.75 -2.65 -3.91
C ALA A 209 12.10 -1.79 -5.13
N PHE A 210 13.01 -0.84 -4.96
CA PHE A 210 13.56 -0.02 -6.05
C PHE A 210 14.92 0.57 -5.68
N ASP A 211 15.66 0.98 -6.70
CA ASP A 211 16.94 1.64 -6.56
C ASP A 211 16.73 3.16 -6.64
N ALA A 212 17.06 3.87 -5.56
CA ALA A 212 16.97 5.32 -5.57
C ALA A 212 18.06 5.94 -6.46
N PRO A 213 17.86 7.20 -6.90
CA PRO A 213 18.88 7.96 -7.61
C PRO A 213 20.19 8.02 -6.80
N VAL A 214 21.31 7.70 -7.46
CA VAL A 214 22.66 7.72 -6.85
C VAL A 214 23.07 9.15 -6.47
N LYS A 215 22.62 10.14 -7.24
CA LYS A 215 22.73 11.56 -6.91
C LYS A 215 21.34 12.05 -6.51
N LYS A 216 21.26 12.81 -5.42
CA LYS A 216 20.04 13.55 -5.05
C LYS A 216 19.58 14.36 -6.26
N LEU A 217 18.33 14.16 -6.66
CA LEU A 217 17.73 14.88 -7.79
C LEU A 217 17.91 16.39 -7.59
N ASP A 218 18.25 17.10 -8.65
CA ASP A 218 18.46 18.54 -8.57
C ASP A 218 17.11 19.21 -8.22
N SER A 219 17.01 19.73 -6.99
CA SER A 219 15.92 20.59 -6.57
C SER A 219 16.41 22.02 -6.63
N LYS A 220 16.00 22.76 -7.67
CA LYS A 220 16.18 24.22 -7.65
C LYS A 220 15.44 24.77 -6.42
N PRO A 221 16.08 25.67 -5.64
CA PRO A 221 15.41 26.33 -4.53
C PRO A 221 14.14 26.99 -5.02
N GLU A 222 13.04 26.74 -4.33
CA GLU A 222 11.75 27.29 -4.71
C GLU A 222 11.71 28.75 -4.25
N VAL A 223 11.33 29.66 -5.15
CA VAL A 223 11.35 31.10 -4.82
C VAL A 223 10.32 31.37 -3.71
N PRO A 224 10.68 32.16 -2.66
CA PRO A 224 9.73 32.61 -1.65
C PRO A 224 8.44 33.19 -2.23
N PHE A 225 7.35 33.07 -1.47
CA PHE A 225 6.03 33.50 -1.91
C PHE A 225 5.96 35.01 -2.04
N THR A 226 5.35 35.44 -3.15
CA THR A 226 4.93 36.83 -3.36
C THR A 226 3.83 37.21 -2.36
N GLU A 227 3.60 38.51 -2.17
CA GLU A 227 2.54 38.98 -1.28
C GLU A 227 1.14 38.47 -1.69
N ALA A 228 0.90 38.31 -2.99
CA ALA A 228 -0.36 37.77 -3.51
C ALA A 228 -0.53 36.30 -3.12
N GLU A 229 0.50 35.47 -3.31
CA GLU A 229 0.50 34.07 -2.91
C GLU A 229 0.33 33.92 -1.39
N GLN A 230 0.95 34.79 -0.59
CA GLN A 230 0.79 34.79 0.86
C GLN A 230 -0.65 35.07 1.29
N LYS A 231 -1.33 36.04 0.66
CA LYS A 231 -2.74 36.33 0.95
C LYS A 231 -3.65 35.15 0.59
N GLN A 232 -3.42 34.52 -0.56
CA GLN A 232 -4.20 33.37 -1.00
C GLN A 232 -3.99 32.15 -0.07
N TRP A 233 -2.75 31.90 0.33
CA TRP A 233 -2.45 30.86 1.31
C TRP A 233 -3.08 31.15 2.67
N GLN A 234 -3.03 32.40 3.15
CA GLN A 234 -3.61 32.78 4.43
C GLN A 234 -5.12 32.52 4.50
N ALA A 235 -5.85 32.81 3.41
CA ALA A 235 -7.27 32.50 3.32
C ALA A 235 -7.52 30.98 3.36
N THR A 236 -6.72 30.21 2.62
CA THR A 236 -6.81 28.73 2.60
C THR A 236 -6.48 28.13 3.97
N TRP A 237 -5.47 28.66 4.66
CA TRP A 237 -5.08 28.21 5.99
C TRP A 237 -6.17 28.45 7.04
N GLN A 238 -6.95 29.54 6.95
CA GLN A 238 -8.05 29.80 7.88
C GLN A 238 -9.14 28.72 7.82
N GLU A 239 -9.45 28.21 6.62
CA GLU A 239 -10.40 27.10 6.46
C GLU A 239 -9.86 25.82 7.13
N TRP A 240 -8.57 25.55 6.96
CA TRP A 240 -7.90 24.39 7.54
C TRP A 240 -7.77 24.50 9.06
N ASP A 241 -7.46 25.68 9.59
CA ASP A 241 -7.34 25.97 11.02
C ASP A 241 -8.65 25.69 11.77
N ALA A 242 -9.78 26.13 11.21
CA ALA A 242 -11.10 25.88 11.77
C ALA A 242 -11.49 24.39 11.75
N PHE A 243 -11.13 23.69 10.67
CA PHE A 243 -11.35 22.25 10.55
C PHE A 243 -10.49 21.46 11.55
N LEU A 244 -9.19 21.75 11.62
CA LEU A 244 -8.23 21.06 12.49
C LEU A 244 -8.54 21.31 13.96
N SER A 245 -8.93 22.53 14.34
CA SER A 245 -9.36 22.83 15.72
C SER A 245 -10.54 21.95 16.15
N LYS A 246 -11.54 21.76 15.28
CA LYS A 246 -12.67 20.87 15.55
C LYS A 246 -12.25 19.40 15.64
N ALA A 247 -11.35 18.95 14.78
CA ALA A 247 -10.83 17.58 14.81
C ALA A 247 -10.06 17.32 16.13
N ILE A 248 -9.28 18.29 16.61
CA ILE A 248 -8.58 18.22 17.89
C ILE A 248 -9.58 18.14 19.06
N ASP A 249 -10.63 18.97 19.05
CA ASP A 249 -11.69 18.93 20.06
C ASP A 249 -12.38 17.55 20.11
N GLN A 250 -12.69 16.99 18.94
CA GLN A 250 -13.31 15.66 18.82
C GLN A 250 -12.38 14.57 19.36
N ALA A 251 -11.13 14.53 18.91
CA ALA A 251 -10.15 13.54 19.36
C ALA A 251 -9.91 13.63 20.88
N ALA A 252 -9.85 14.84 21.43
CA ALA A 252 -9.74 15.05 22.87
C ALA A 252 -10.96 14.55 23.65
N SER A 253 -12.17 14.72 23.09
CA SER A 253 -13.40 14.23 23.71
C SER A 253 -13.46 12.70 23.72
N GLU A 254 -13.03 12.04 22.65
CA GLU A 254 -13.04 10.58 22.52
C GLU A 254 -11.99 9.92 23.44
N THR A 255 -10.79 10.49 23.49
CA THR A 255 -9.69 9.99 24.33
C THR A 255 -9.77 10.44 25.78
N LYS A 256 -10.60 11.44 26.09
CA LYS A 256 -10.68 12.11 27.40
C LYS A 256 -9.34 12.68 27.88
N SER A 257 -8.38 12.90 26.99
CA SER A 257 -7.04 13.39 27.33
C SER A 257 -6.91 14.89 27.10
N LYS A 258 -6.76 15.63 28.20
CA LYS A 258 -6.54 17.08 28.16
C LYS A 258 -5.12 17.42 27.71
N GLU A 259 -4.16 16.57 28.07
CA GLU A 259 -2.75 16.66 27.70
C GLU A 259 -2.57 16.50 26.19
N LEU A 260 -3.24 15.51 25.57
CA LEU A 260 -3.26 15.36 24.11
C LEU A 260 -3.86 16.59 23.44
N LYS A 261 -5.00 17.08 23.95
CA LYS A 261 -5.66 18.28 23.41
C LYS A 261 -4.73 19.49 23.38
N ASN A 262 -4.09 19.77 24.52
CA ASN A 262 -3.17 20.90 24.66
C ASN A 262 -1.99 20.77 23.70
N THR A 263 -1.40 19.56 23.63
CA THR A 263 -0.26 19.27 22.74
C THR A 263 -0.63 19.49 21.27
N LEU A 264 -1.77 18.96 20.82
CA LEU A 264 -2.22 19.12 19.43
C LEU A 264 -2.57 20.57 19.11
N THR A 265 -3.16 21.30 20.05
CA THR A 265 -3.47 22.73 19.89
C THR A 265 -2.20 23.56 19.75
N GLU A 266 -1.19 23.28 20.58
CA GLU A 266 0.13 23.93 20.51
C GLU A 266 0.81 23.65 19.17
N ILE A 267 0.82 22.39 18.71
CA ILE A 267 1.35 21.99 17.40
C ILE A 267 0.65 22.75 16.27
N LEU A 268 -0.69 22.90 16.31
CA LEU A 268 -1.44 23.64 15.31
C LEU A 268 -0.98 25.11 15.25
N VAL A 269 -0.79 25.76 16.40
CA VAL A 269 -0.32 27.15 16.47
C VAL A 269 1.13 27.28 15.96
N GLU A 270 2.01 26.36 16.38
CA GLU A 270 3.42 26.34 15.95
C GLU A 270 3.55 26.12 14.43
N SER A 271 2.71 25.25 13.86
CA SER A 271 2.72 24.93 12.43
C SER A 271 2.51 26.18 11.57
N ARG A 272 1.58 27.05 11.98
CA ARG A 272 1.29 28.31 11.28
C ARG A 272 2.52 29.20 11.19
N SER A 273 3.24 29.33 12.30
CA SER A 273 4.43 30.18 12.38
C SER A 273 5.56 29.60 11.54
N ALA A 274 5.81 28.30 11.65
CA ALA A 274 6.83 27.59 10.89
C ALA A 274 6.58 27.63 9.38
N PHE A 275 5.35 27.36 8.95
CA PHE A 275 4.96 27.40 7.55
C PHE A 275 5.02 28.83 7.00
N GLN A 276 4.59 29.83 7.77
CA GLN A 276 4.69 31.22 7.33
C GLN A 276 6.15 31.67 7.17
N ALA A 277 7.04 31.24 8.07
CA ALA A 277 8.48 31.50 7.93
C ALA A 277 9.05 30.81 6.68
N GLY A 278 8.73 29.53 6.48
CA GLY A 278 9.17 28.76 5.32
C GLY A 278 8.63 29.26 4.00
N LEU A 279 7.44 29.87 3.95
CA LEU A 279 6.91 30.46 2.72
C LEU A 279 7.56 31.79 2.37
N LYS A 280 8.04 32.57 3.36
CA LYS A 280 8.49 33.96 3.17
C LYS A 280 9.98 34.14 2.85
N ALA A 281 10.83 33.24 3.33
CA ALA A 281 12.27 33.41 3.23
C ALA A 281 12.97 32.13 2.78
N GLN A 282 14.14 32.29 2.18
CA GLN A 282 15.07 31.16 2.06
C GLN A 282 15.78 30.97 3.40
N SER A 283 15.93 29.72 3.80
CA SER A 283 16.67 29.33 5.00
C SER A 283 17.68 28.26 4.60
N PRO A 284 18.88 28.26 5.21
CA PRO A 284 19.79 27.11 5.10
C PRO A 284 19.08 25.82 5.53
N GLU A 285 19.40 24.69 4.90
CA GLU A 285 18.77 23.39 5.23
C GLU A 285 18.87 23.06 6.73
N SER A 286 19.98 23.40 7.39
CA SER A 286 20.21 23.13 8.82
C SER A 286 19.35 23.95 9.78
N SER A 287 18.74 25.04 9.32
CA SER A 287 17.85 25.91 10.10
C SER A 287 16.50 26.13 9.42
N ASP A 288 16.12 25.22 8.52
CA ASP A 288 14.84 25.28 7.82
C ASP A 288 13.68 25.21 8.82
N PRO A 289 12.79 26.23 8.86
CA PRO A 289 11.75 26.34 9.88
C PRO A 289 10.71 25.21 9.77
N VAL A 290 10.46 24.70 8.56
CA VAL A 290 9.53 23.58 8.33
C VAL A 290 10.13 22.31 8.89
N ARG A 291 11.39 22.01 8.56
CA ARG A 291 12.10 20.83 9.08
C ARG A 291 12.19 20.84 10.60
N VAL A 292 12.61 21.96 11.19
CA VAL A 292 12.69 22.12 12.65
C VAL A 292 11.33 21.87 13.30
N PHE A 293 10.26 22.42 12.73
CA PHE A 293 8.90 22.22 13.24
C PHE A 293 8.47 20.74 13.23
N PHE A 294 8.69 20.01 12.14
CA PHE A 294 8.31 18.59 12.07
C PHE A 294 9.08 17.74 13.07
N THR A 295 10.40 17.95 13.20
CA THR A 295 11.23 17.25 14.19
C THR A 295 10.76 17.52 15.62
N HIS A 296 10.51 18.78 15.96
CA HIS A 296 10.04 19.17 17.30
C HIS A 296 8.65 18.60 17.58
N THR A 297 7.73 18.69 16.62
CA THR A 297 6.37 18.16 16.73
C THR A 297 6.37 16.69 17.13
N TRP A 298 7.24 15.87 16.50
CA TRP A 298 7.34 14.46 16.85
C TRP A 298 7.85 14.22 18.28
N GLN A 299 8.85 14.99 18.73
CA GLN A 299 9.36 14.91 20.10
C GLN A 299 8.29 15.23 21.15
N LYS A 300 7.38 16.16 20.85
CA LYS A 300 6.24 16.51 21.73
C LYS A 300 5.10 15.49 21.67
N LEU A 301 4.75 15.02 20.48
CA LEU A 301 3.56 14.18 20.26
C LEU A 301 3.80 12.71 20.65
N SER A 302 4.96 12.14 20.34
CA SER A 302 5.27 10.72 20.57
C SER A 302 5.05 10.27 22.03
N PRO A 303 5.51 11.02 23.06
CA PRO A 303 5.24 10.65 24.46
C PRO A 303 3.75 10.62 24.82
N GLN A 304 2.95 11.54 24.27
CA GLN A 304 1.50 11.59 24.53
C GLN A 304 0.80 10.37 23.93
N MET A 305 1.16 10.01 22.69
CA MET A 305 0.60 8.81 22.04
C MET A 305 1.01 7.53 22.78
N ARG A 306 2.27 7.45 23.27
CA ARG A 306 2.74 6.32 24.09
C ARG A 306 2.01 6.25 25.44
N SER A 307 1.66 7.39 26.04
CA SER A 307 0.88 7.43 27.28
C SER A 307 -0.54 6.92 27.06
N LEU A 308 -1.20 7.40 26.01
CA LEU A 308 -2.54 6.94 25.63
C LEU A 308 -2.58 5.45 25.33
N ALA A 309 -1.58 4.94 24.61
CA ALA A 309 -1.50 3.50 24.32
C ALA A 309 -1.48 2.62 25.58
N LYS A 310 -0.95 3.11 26.71
CA LYS A 310 -0.94 2.37 27.99
C LYS A 310 -2.31 2.30 28.66
N GLU A 311 -3.21 3.22 28.34
CA GLU A 311 -4.55 3.30 28.92
C GLU A 311 -5.60 2.56 28.07
N LEU A 312 -5.20 2.11 26.88
CA LEU A 312 -6.06 1.36 25.96
C LEU A 312 -6.03 -0.16 26.27
N PRO A 313 -7.11 -0.89 25.90
CA PRO A 313 -7.10 -2.34 25.93
C PRO A 313 -5.98 -2.92 25.03
N GLU A 314 -5.53 -4.13 25.33
CA GLU A 314 -4.26 -4.70 24.87
C GLU A 314 -4.09 -4.72 23.34
N ILE A 315 -5.16 -4.96 22.59
CA ILE A 315 -5.15 -5.00 21.11
C ILE A 315 -5.03 -3.59 20.53
N GLU A 316 -5.80 -2.63 21.04
CA GLU A 316 -5.75 -1.22 20.66
C GLU A 316 -4.41 -0.59 21.05
N ALA A 317 -3.90 -0.90 22.24
CA ALA A 317 -2.57 -0.50 22.69
C ALA A 317 -1.48 -0.98 21.72
N LEU A 318 -1.53 -2.25 21.29
CA LEU A 318 -0.58 -2.81 20.32
C LEU A 318 -0.68 -2.12 18.95
N ARG A 319 -1.89 -1.78 18.48
CA ARG A 319 -2.11 -1.01 17.24
C ARG A 319 -1.49 0.38 17.31
N TYR A 320 -1.72 1.10 18.41
CA TYR A 320 -1.12 2.42 18.65
C TYR A 320 0.40 2.34 18.74
N MET A 321 0.94 1.34 19.43
CA MET A 321 2.38 1.11 19.52
C MET A 321 3.01 0.76 18.17
N THR A 322 2.30 0.00 17.33
CA THR A 322 2.73 -0.29 15.95
C THR A 322 2.74 0.98 15.09
N PHE A 323 1.73 1.84 15.24
CA PHE A 323 1.69 3.15 14.57
C PHE A 323 2.80 4.08 15.03
N ILE A 324 3.08 4.16 16.34
CA ILE A 324 4.18 4.94 16.91
C ILE A 324 5.52 4.42 16.35
N ALA A 325 5.72 3.10 16.34
CA ALA A 325 6.93 2.50 15.77
C ALA A 325 7.06 2.76 14.25
N ALA A 326 5.95 2.74 13.51
CA ALA A 326 5.92 3.12 12.10
C ALA A 326 6.09 4.64 11.88
N THR A 327 5.88 5.46 12.90
CA THR A 327 6.10 6.91 12.83
C THR A 327 7.54 7.28 13.21
N ASP A 328 8.19 6.47 14.05
CA ASP A 328 9.65 6.48 14.17
C ASP A 328 10.32 6.14 12.81
N VAL A 329 9.59 5.46 11.90
CA VAL A 329 9.94 5.21 10.49
C VAL A 329 9.58 6.41 9.57
N ILE A 330 8.99 7.52 10.02
CA ILE A 330 8.86 8.74 9.19
C ILE A 330 10.24 9.30 8.82
N TYR A 331 11.26 9.11 9.67
CA TYR A 331 12.64 9.39 9.29
C TYR A 331 13.12 8.48 8.15
N GLU A 332 12.65 7.23 8.08
CA GLU A 332 12.87 6.39 6.89
C GLU A 332 12.10 6.91 5.68
N LEU A 333 10.91 7.50 5.85
CA LEU A 333 10.19 8.15 4.75
C LEU A 333 10.93 9.40 4.23
N GLU A 334 11.56 10.17 5.11
CA GLU A 334 12.48 11.25 4.72
C GLU A 334 13.71 10.67 4.00
N ASN A 335 14.31 9.59 4.49
CA ASN A 335 15.42 8.90 3.81
C ASN A 335 15.01 8.32 2.44
N LEU A 336 13.75 7.88 2.30
CA LEU A 336 13.13 7.39 1.06
C LEU A 336 12.89 8.53 0.07
N GLY A 337 12.46 9.70 0.54
CA GLY A 337 12.12 10.87 -0.29
C GLY A 337 13.33 11.75 -0.65
N ALA A 338 14.35 11.80 0.21
CA ALA A 338 15.51 12.68 0.05
C ALA A 338 16.27 12.50 -1.27
N PRO A 339 16.55 11.26 -1.75
CA PRO A 339 17.15 11.07 -3.08
C PRO A 339 16.32 11.67 -4.21
N PHE A 340 15.00 11.76 -4.04
CA PHE A 340 14.07 12.33 -5.01
C PHE A 340 13.83 13.85 -4.83
N GLY A 341 14.53 14.50 -3.89
CA GLY A 341 14.29 15.89 -3.54
C GLY A 341 12.92 16.14 -2.90
N LEU A 342 12.24 15.08 -2.43
CA LEU A 342 11.01 15.14 -1.65
C LEU A 342 11.38 15.21 -0.18
N GLU A 343 11.66 16.42 0.28
CA GLU A 343 12.15 16.67 1.63
C GLU A 343 11.14 17.48 2.43
N ILE A 344 11.15 17.23 3.75
CA ILE A 344 10.49 18.11 4.69
C ILE A 344 11.31 19.41 4.75
N SER A 345 10.90 20.40 3.95
CA SER A 345 11.58 21.69 3.83
C SER A 345 10.63 22.81 3.41
N SER A 346 11.09 24.04 3.56
CA SER A 346 10.43 25.24 3.06
C SER A 346 10.23 25.19 1.54
N ASP A 347 11.19 24.63 0.79
CA ASP A 347 11.06 24.46 -0.66
C ASP A 347 9.97 23.46 -1.03
N GLY A 348 9.91 22.32 -0.34
CA GLY A 348 8.85 21.33 -0.52
C GLY A 348 7.46 21.90 -0.22
N LEU A 349 7.34 22.66 0.88
CA LEU A 349 6.11 23.36 1.24
C LEU A 349 5.68 24.36 0.16
N ARG A 350 6.59 25.19 -0.34
CA ARG A 350 6.29 26.18 -1.40
C ARG A 350 5.76 25.50 -2.67
N LYS A 351 6.39 24.41 -3.11
CA LYS A 351 5.94 23.63 -4.28
C LYS A 351 4.54 23.05 -4.08
N LEU A 352 4.30 22.42 -2.93
CA LEU A 352 3.00 21.82 -2.60
C LEU A 352 1.88 22.87 -2.60
N VAL A 353 2.11 24.01 -1.96
CA VAL A 353 1.08 25.05 -1.85
C VAL A 353 0.77 25.67 -3.21
N ARG A 354 1.77 25.90 -4.07
CA ARG A 354 1.55 26.36 -5.46
C ARG A 354 0.72 25.36 -6.26
N MET A 355 0.99 24.06 -6.12
CA MET A 355 0.22 23.00 -6.77
C MET A 355 -1.25 23.00 -6.32
N LEU A 356 -1.50 23.15 -5.01
CA LEU A 356 -2.87 23.24 -4.45
C LEU A 356 -3.62 24.48 -4.96
N MET A 357 -2.93 25.63 -5.02
CA MET A 357 -3.51 26.86 -5.55
C MET A 357 -3.88 26.73 -7.04
N ALA A 358 -3.02 26.11 -7.84
CA ALA A 358 -3.30 25.84 -9.26
C ALA A 358 -4.47 24.86 -9.46
N GLY A 359 -4.55 23.81 -8.64
CA GLY A 359 -5.66 22.85 -8.67
C GLY A 359 -7.01 23.48 -8.31
N LYS A 360 -7.04 24.36 -7.30
CA LYS A 360 -8.25 25.10 -6.91
C LYS A 360 -8.72 26.03 -8.04
N GLN A 361 -7.80 26.74 -8.68
CA GLN A 361 -8.10 27.60 -9.84
C GLN A 361 -8.68 26.82 -11.04
N GLN A 362 -8.17 25.61 -11.31
CA GLN A 362 -8.71 24.76 -12.38
C GLN A 362 -10.10 24.19 -12.04
N ALA A 363 -10.35 23.88 -10.76
CA ALA A 363 -11.67 23.42 -10.30
C ALA A 363 -12.71 24.53 -10.35
N ASP A 364 -12.33 25.75 -9.94
CA ASP A 364 -13.20 26.93 -9.99
C ASP A 364 -13.49 27.37 -11.43
N ALA A 365 -12.52 27.24 -12.35
CA ALA A 365 -12.71 27.50 -13.78
C ALA A 365 -13.60 26.46 -14.50
N LYS A 366 -13.82 25.28 -13.89
CA LYS A 366 -14.70 24.21 -14.40
C LYS A 366 -16.09 24.21 -13.75
N ARG A 367 -16.35 25.10 -12.79
CA ARG A 367 -17.68 25.31 -12.23
C ARG A 367 -18.46 26.25 -13.17
N PRO A 368 -19.60 25.81 -13.73
CA PRO A 368 -20.40 26.64 -14.64
C PRO A 368 -20.98 27.88 -13.95
#